data_AF-A0A960ABH6-F1
#
_entry.id   AF-A0A960ABH6-F1
#
_cell.length_a   1.000
_cell.length_b   1.000
_cell.length_c   1.000
_cell.angle_alpha   90.00
_cell.angle_beta   90.00
_cell.angle_gamma   90.00
#
_symmetry.space_group_name_H-M   'P 1'
#
loop_
_entity.id
_entity.type
_entity.pdbx_description
1 polymer ?
#
loop_
_entity_poly.entity_id
_entity_poly.type
_entity_poly.pdbx_seq_one_letter_code
_entity_poly.pdbx_strand_id
1 'polypeptide(L)'
;MSAVLILGIVMTAIALPIAGKRVWFLFRLISGGQPAPDRIQGVTGRIGRAVKTELVEVFGQRKLLKWTVPGTAHFFVMWAFFILATVYVEAYAVLFSRNPEWSWFVFGNWALLGFLQDFIAVMCLLGLVVFWAIRLRNQPQQMGRKSRFFGSHLGPAYFTLFMIFNVIWTMLMYRGAQYTVAEYTLQEGEYIQTFPF
;
A
#
# COMPACT_ATOMS: atom_id res chain seq x y z
N MET A 1 19.82 -20.49 9.45
CA MET A 1 18.85 -19.46 9.02
C MET A 1 18.98 -18.27 9.95
N SER A 2 19.00 -17.03 9.44
CA SER A 2 19.06 -15.85 10.30
C SER A 2 17.77 -15.70 11.12
N ALA A 3 17.86 -15.11 12.32
CA ALA A 3 16.71 -14.88 13.19
C ALA A 3 15.59 -14.07 12.48
N VAL A 4 15.98 -13.10 11.66
CA VAL A 4 15.07 -12.27 10.84
C VAL A 4 14.26 -13.13 9.86
N LEU A 5 14.91 -14.07 9.16
CA LEU A 5 14.23 -14.96 8.22
C LEU A 5 13.24 -15.89 8.92
N ILE A 6 13.64 -16.47 10.07
CA ILE A 6 12.76 -17.34 10.86
C ILE A 6 11.52 -16.54 11.31
N LEU A 7 11.73 -15.36 11.88
CA LEU A 7 10.65 -14.49 12.33
C LEU A 7 9.73 -14.09 11.16
N GLY A 8 10.30 -13.67 10.04
CA GLY A 8 9.55 -13.30 8.83
C GLY A 8 8.66 -14.44 8.31
N ILE A 9 9.20 -15.66 8.24
CA ILE A 9 8.44 -16.84 7.81
C ILE A 9 7.32 -17.16 8.80
N VAL A 10 7.61 -17.17 10.11
CA VAL A 10 6.59 -17.46 11.14
C VAL A 10 5.46 -16.44 11.09
N MET A 11 5.78 -15.14 11.02
CA MET A 11 4.76 -14.08 10.91
C MET A 11 3.92 -14.25 9.65
N THR A 12 4.54 -14.54 8.51
CA THR A 12 3.84 -14.74 7.22
C THR A 12 2.94 -15.98 7.25
N ALA A 13 3.45 -17.08 7.82
CA ALA A 13 2.72 -18.34 7.97
C ALA A 13 1.50 -18.20 8.89
N ILE A 14 1.48 -17.24 9.81
CA ILE A 14 0.32 -16.94 10.67
C ILE A 14 -0.62 -15.95 9.97
N ALA A 15 -0.08 -14.85 9.43
CA ALA A 15 -0.88 -13.76 8.87
C ALA A 15 -1.66 -14.17 7.61
N LEU A 16 -1.02 -14.91 6.69
CA LEU A 16 -1.65 -15.28 5.41
C LEU A 16 -2.87 -16.20 5.59
N PRO A 17 -2.85 -17.25 6.42
CA PRO A 17 -4.06 -18.06 6.66
C PRO A 17 -5.21 -17.27 7.30
N ILE A 18 -4.92 -16.36 8.23
CA ILE A 18 -5.95 -15.51 8.87
C ILE A 18 -6.60 -14.60 7.82
N ALA A 19 -5.78 -13.92 7.00
CA ALA A 19 -6.26 -13.08 5.91
C ALA A 19 -7.04 -13.90 4.88
N GLY A 20 -6.50 -15.06 4.47
CA GLY A 20 -7.11 -15.97 3.51
C GLY A 20 -8.48 -16.48 3.94
N LYS A 21 -8.63 -16.87 5.23
CA LYS A 21 -9.93 -17.24 5.80
C LYS A 21 -10.96 -16.11 5.66
N ARG A 22 -10.56 -14.87 5.90
CA ARG A 22 -11.46 -13.71 5.78
C ARG A 22 -11.81 -13.40 4.32
N VAL A 23 -10.84 -13.46 3.41
CA VAL A 23 -11.07 -13.30 1.96
C VAL A 23 -12.04 -14.37 1.46
N TRP A 24 -11.84 -15.63 1.83
CA TRP A 24 -12.70 -16.72 1.44
C TRP A 24 -14.13 -16.59 2.00
N PHE A 25 -14.26 -16.15 3.26
CA PHE A 25 -15.56 -15.82 3.83
C PHE A 25 -16.28 -14.73 3.02
N LEU A 26 -15.58 -13.63 2.70
CA LEU A 26 -16.15 -12.54 1.90
C LEU A 26 -16.53 -13.01 0.50
N PHE A 27 -15.68 -13.81 -0.14
CA PHE A 27 -15.98 -14.42 -1.44
C PHE A 27 -17.27 -15.23 -1.38
N ARG A 28 -17.40 -16.15 -0.42
CA ARG A 28 -18.62 -16.96 -0.23
C ARG A 28 -19.86 -16.11 0.06
N LEU A 29 -19.72 -15.07 0.87
CA LEU A 29 -20.80 -14.16 1.21
C LEU A 29 -21.30 -13.41 -0.04
N ILE A 30 -20.39 -12.86 -0.83
CA ILE A 30 -20.70 -12.11 -2.05
C ILE A 30 -21.26 -13.05 -3.13
N SER A 31 -20.67 -14.23 -3.29
CA SER A 31 -21.09 -15.21 -4.29
C SER A 31 -22.41 -15.92 -3.94
N GLY A 32 -22.88 -15.81 -2.70
CA GLY A 32 -24.18 -16.34 -2.28
C GLY A 32 -25.38 -15.48 -2.69
N GLY A 33 -25.15 -14.30 -3.29
CA GLY A 33 -26.21 -13.47 -3.86
C GLY A 33 -26.83 -14.05 -5.13
N GLN A 34 -27.95 -13.46 -5.57
CA GLN A 34 -28.61 -13.87 -6.81
C GLN A 34 -27.69 -13.68 -8.03
N PRO A 35 -27.62 -14.65 -8.96
CA PRO A 35 -26.88 -14.49 -10.20
C PRO A 35 -27.39 -13.28 -10.99
N ALA A 36 -26.49 -12.42 -11.45
CA ALA A 36 -26.80 -11.26 -12.29
C ALA A 36 -26.12 -11.41 -13.67
N PRO A 37 -26.57 -12.36 -14.52
CA PRO A 37 -25.93 -12.67 -15.80
C PRO A 37 -25.86 -11.45 -16.74
N ASP A 38 -26.87 -10.57 -16.71
CA ASP A 38 -26.91 -9.34 -17.51
C ASP A 38 -25.79 -8.35 -17.17
N ARG A 39 -25.36 -8.31 -15.89
CA ARG A 39 -24.21 -7.49 -15.46
C ARG A 39 -22.91 -8.03 -16.05
N ILE A 40 -22.74 -9.35 -16.07
CA ILE A 40 -21.53 -9.98 -16.58
C ILE A 40 -21.48 -9.82 -18.11
N GLN A 41 -22.57 -10.15 -18.80
CA GLN A 41 -22.67 -9.98 -20.26
C GLN A 41 -22.48 -8.52 -20.70
N GLY A 42 -23.04 -7.57 -19.95
CA GLY A 42 -22.90 -6.14 -20.23
C GLY A 42 -21.47 -5.59 -20.09
N VAL A 43 -20.62 -6.25 -19.29
CA VAL A 43 -19.19 -5.93 -19.10
C VAL A 43 -18.33 -6.68 -20.13
N THR A 44 -18.56 -7.97 -20.35
CA THR A 44 -17.80 -8.78 -21.30
C THR A 44 -18.03 -8.35 -22.75
N GLY A 45 -19.21 -7.83 -23.09
CA GLY A 45 -19.49 -7.26 -24.41
C GLY A 45 -18.83 -5.89 -24.67
N ARG A 46 -18.25 -5.23 -23.66
CA ARG A 46 -17.70 -3.86 -23.75
C ARG A 46 -16.39 -3.70 -22.98
N ILE A 47 -15.51 -4.70 -23.06
CA ILE A 47 -14.25 -4.75 -22.30
C ILE A 47 -13.43 -3.48 -22.44
N GLY A 48 -13.28 -2.93 -23.65
CA GLY A 48 -12.52 -1.68 -23.86
C GLY A 48 -13.08 -0.48 -23.07
N ARG A 49 -14.41 -0.34 -22.98
CA ARG A 49 -15.05 0.71 -22.19
C ARG A 49 -14.93 0.43 -20.70
N ALA A 50 -15.02 -0.83 -20.28
CA ALA A 50 -14.84 -1.23 -18.89
C ALA A 50 -13.40 -0.91 -18.41
N VAL A 51 -12.38 -1.35 -19.16
CA VAL A 51 -10.96 -1.07 -18.88
C VAL A 51 -10.70 0.43 -18.81
N LYS A 52 -11.19 1.21 -19.80
CA LYS A 52 -11.06 2.67 -19.77
C LYS A 52 -11.72 3.28 -18.53
N THR A 53 -12.88 2.77 -18.12
CA THR A 53 -13.58 3.28 -16.94
C THR A 53 -12.80 2.99 -15.67
N GLU A 54 -12.26 1.77 -15.51
CA GLU A 54 -11.39 1.43 -14.38
C GLU A 54 -10.14 2.32 -14.33
N LEU A 55 -9.46 2.51 -15.46
CA LEU A 55 -8.28 3.36 -15.53
C LEU A 55 -8.58 4.82 -15.19
N VAL A 56 -9.70 5.38 -15.65
CA VAL A 56 -10.03 6.79 -15.44
C VAL A 56 -10.64 7.04 -14.05
N GLU A 57 -11.60 6.21 -13.65
CA GLU A 57 -12.39 6.45 -12.44
C GLU A 57 -11.76 5.84 -11.19
N VAL A 58 -11.12 4.67 -11.29
CA VAL A 58 -10.49 3.99 -10.14
C VAL A 58 -9.02 4.39 -10.04
N PHE A 59 -8.24 4.11 -11.09
CA PHE A 59 -6.79 4.36 -11.06
C PHE A 59 -6.46 5.86 -11.11
N GLY A 60 -7.16 6.61 -11.95
CA GLY A 60 -7.07 8.07 -12.02
C GLY A 60 -7.87 8.82 -10.96
N GLN A 61 -8.72 8.13 -10.19
CA GLN A 61 -9.60 8.71 -9.16
C GLN A 61 -10.39 9.97 -9.59
N ARG A 62 -10.78 10.06 -10.88
CA ARG A 62 -11.38 11.28 -11.45
C ARG A 62 -12.55 11.84 -10.63
N LYS A 63 -13.45 10.98 -10.16
CA LYS A 63 -14.60 11.39 -9.34
C LYS A 63 -14.20 11.87 -7.94
N LEU A 64 -13.18 11.25 -7.35
CA LEU A 64 -12.74 11.55 -5.99
C LEU A 64 -11.98 12.88 -5.92
N LEU A 65 -11.16 13.16 -6.94
CA LEU A 65 -10.38 14.40 -7.06
C LEU A 65 -11.25 15.67 -7.18
N LYS A 66 -12.56 15.53 -7.45
CA LYS A 66 -13.52 16.65 -7.33
C LYS A 66 -13.61 17.20 -5.90
N TRP A 67 -13.33 16.38 -4.89
CA TRP A 67 -13.23 16.77 -3.49
C TRP A 67 -11.76 16.99 -3.17
N THR A 68 -11.22 18.15 -3.57
CA THR A 68 -9.77 18.41 -3.67
C THR A 68 -8.96 17.91 -2.46
N VAL A 69 -9.31 18.28 -1.23
CA VAL A 69 -8.52 17.89 -0.05
C VAL A 69 -8.56 16.38 0.24
N PRO A 70 -9.72 15.76 0.57
CA PRO A 70 -9.76 14.32 0.85
C PRO A 70 -9.47 13.46 -0.38
N GLY A 71 -9.79 13.95 -1.59
CA GLY A 71 -9.53 13.29 -2.85
C GLY A 71 -8.04 13.21 -3.17
N THR A 72 -7.31 14.31 -3.03
CA THR A 72 -5.85 14.33 -3.25
C THR A 72 -5.11 13.50 -2.20
N ALA A 73 -5.53 13.57 -0.93
CA ALA A 73 -4.97 12.72 0.11
C ALA A 73 -5.18 11.22 -0.20
N HIS A 74 -6.37 10.84 -0.65
CA HIS A 74 -6.66 9.46 -1.04
C HIS A 74 -5.89 9.03 -2.30
N PHE A 75 -5.72 9.93 -3.26
CA PHE A 75 -4.95 9.66 -4.47
C PHE A 75 -3.53 9.23 -4.13
N PHE A 76 -2.83 10.03 -3.32
CA PHE A 76 -1.47 9.69 -2.90
C PHE A 76 -1.40 8.43 -2.04
N VAL A 77 -2.31 8.24 -1.09
CA VAL A 77 -2.33 7.02 -0.26
C VAL A 77 -2.57 5.77 -1.12
N MET A 78 -3.48 5.83 -2.10
CA MET A 78 -3.71 4.70 -3.01
C MET A 78 -2.48 4.41 -3.86
N TRP A 79 -1.90 5.43 -4.49
CA TRP A 79 -0.70 5.26 -5.32
C TRP A 79 0.51 4.79 -4.52
N ALA A 80 0.60 5.14 -3.23
CA ALA A 80 1.60 4.59 -2.33
C ALA A 80 1.48 3.07 -2.21
N PHE A 81 0.27 2.50 -2.14
CA PHE A 81 0.12 1.03 -2.12
C PHE A 81 0.67 0.37 -3.39
N PHE A 82 0.44 0.95 -4.57
CA PHE A 82 0.93 0.38 -5.83
C PHE A 82 2.43 0.52 -6.00
N ILE A 83 2.97 1.73 -5.77
CA ILE A 83 4.40 2.00 -5.96
C ILE A 83 5.21 1.29 -4.87
N LEU A 84 4.82 1.39 -3.59
CA LEU A 84 5.59 0.78 -2.50
C LEU A 84 5.46 -0.75 -2.45
N ALA A 85 4.45 -1.35 -3.11
CA ALA A 85 4.43 -2.79 -3.32
C ALA A 85 5.71 -3.28 -4.03
N THR A 86 6.32 -2.45 -4.88
CA THR A 86 7.60 -2.78 -5.51
C THR A 86 8.73 -2.94 -4.49
N VAL A 87 8.76 -2.09 -3.46
CA VAL A 87 9.74 -2.16 -2.35
C VAL A 87 9.52 -3.41 -1.52
N TYR A 88 8.27 -3.75 -1.20
CA TYR A 88 7.99 -4.89 -0.33
C TYR A 88 8.28 -6.23 -1.01
N VAL A 89 7.94 -6.37 -2.29
CA VAL A 89 8.28 -7.61 -3.03
C VAL A 89 9.80 -7.77 -3.13
N GLU A 90 10.51 -6.67 -3.37
CA GLU A 90 11.98 -6.67 -3.35
C GLU A 90 12.55 -7.05 -2.00
N ALA A 91 12.06 -6.44 -0.91
CA ALA A 91 12.49 -6.79 0.45
C ALA A 91 12.25 -8.28 0.76
N TYR A 92 11.15 -8.85 0.29
CA TYR A 92 10.90 -10.30 0.38
C TYR A 92 11.87 -11.12 -0.47
N ALA A 93 12.18 -10.67 -1.68
CA ALA A 93 13.14 -11.36 -2.55
C ALA A 93 14.54 -11.35 -1.95
N VAL A 94 15.00 -10.22 -1.38
CA VAL A 94 16.24 -10.12 -0.61
C VAL A 94 16.21 -11.04 0.61
N LEU A 95 15.09 -11.08 1.35
CA LEU A 95 14.94 -11.93 2.53
C LEU A 95 15.12 -13.43 2.21
N PHE A 96 14.57 -13.90 1.08
CA PHE A 96 14.65 -15.30 0.68
C PHE A 96 15.94 -15.67 -0.07
N SER A 97 16.37 -14.82 -1.01
CA SER A 97 17.58 -15.06 -1.80
C SER A 97 18.86 -14.82 -0.99
N ARG A 98 18.79 -13.97 0.04
CA ARG A 98 19.94 -13.43 0.78
C ARG A 98 20.94 -12.66 -0.09
N ASN A 99 20.53 -12.27 -1.29
CA ASN A 99 21.31 -11.41 -2.15
C ASN A 99 20.88 -9.96 -1.92
N PRO A 100 21.73 -9.10 -1.32
CA PRO A 100 21.42 -7.69 -1.13
C PRO A 100 21.33 -6.92 -2.46
N GLU A 101 21.91 -7.45 -3.54
CA GLU A 101 21.88 -6.85 -4.87
C GLU A 101 20.65 -7.25 -5.69
N TRP A 102 19.70 -7.98 -5.08
CA TRP A 102 18.48 -8.35 -5.79
C TRP A 102 17.74 -7.09 -6.23
N SER A 103 17.37 -7.06 -7.51
CA SER A 103 16.58 -5.98 -8.09
C SER A 103 15.57 -6.53 -9.08
N TRP A 104 14.62 -5.69 -9.49
CA TRP A 104 13.61 -6.06 -10.48
C TRP A 104 14.24 -6.38 -11.84
N PHE A 105 13.86 -7.50 -12.45
CA PHE A 105 14.35 -7.84 -13.80
C PHE A 105 14.01 -6.76 -14.86
N VAL A 106 12.87 -6.09 -14.72
CA VAL A 106 12.38 -5.11 -15.72
C VAL A 106 12.99 -3.72 -15.50
N PHE A 107 13.17 -3.30 -14.25
CA PHE A 107 13.56 -1.92 -13.92
C PHE A 107 14.98 -1.84 -13.33
N GLY A 108 15.57 -2.93 -12.85
CA GLY A 108 16.81 -2.92 -12.10
C GLY A 108 16.79 -1.91 -10.94
N ASN A 109 17.90 -1.23 -10.73
CA ASN A 109 18.07 -0.17 -9.75
C ASN A 109 17.71 1.21 -10.34
N TRP A 110 16.48 1.36 -10.82
CA TRP A 110 16.09 2.58 -11.53
C TRP A 110 15.92 3.77 -10.57
N ALA A 111 16.80 4.76 -10.68
CA ALA A 111 16.77 5.97 -9.85
C ALA A 111 15.40 6.68 -9.85
N LEU A 112 14.66 6.67 -10.97
CA LEU A 112 13.32 7.26 -11.01
C LEU A 112 12.32 6.47 -10.15
N LEU A 113 12.41 5.14 -10.14
CA LEU A 113 11.56 4.31 -9.28
C LEU A 113 11.85 4.58 -7.81
N GLY A 114 13.14 4.71 -7.44
CA GLY A 114 13.57 5.14 -6.11
C GLY A 114 12.96 6.45 -5.67
N PHE A 115 13.17 7.49 -6.49
CA PHE A 115 12.60 8.80 -6.25
C PHE A 115 11.08 8.74 -6.10
N LEU A 116 10.37 8.00 -6.96
CA LEU A 116 8.93 7.85 -6.86
C LEU A 116 8.49 7.13 -5.57
N GLN A 117 9.24 6.13 -5.12
CA GLN A 117 8.99 5.44 -3.86
C GLN A 117 9.15 6.39 -2.65
N ASP A 118 10.23 7.17 -2.61
CA ASP A 118 10.47 8.10 -1.49
C ASP A 118 9.49 9.27 -1.51
N PHE A 119 9.25 9.85 -2.69
CA PHE A 119 8.25 10.90 -2.88
C PHE A 119 6.85 10.43 -2.44
N ILE A 120 6.42 9.25 -2.89
CA ILE A 120 5.07 8.76 -2.57
C ILE A 120 4.96 8.35 -1.10
N ALA A 121 6.04 7.88 -0.46
CA ALA A 121 6.05 7.60 0.97
C ALA A 121 5.79 8.87 1.79
N VAL A 122 6.45 9.98 1.44
CA VAL A 122 6.21 11.28 2.08
C VAL A 122 4.79 11.77 1.82
N MET A 123 4.32 11.71 0.57
CA MET A 123 2.95 12.11 0.23
C MET A 123 1.89 11.25 0.93
N CYS A 124 2.15 9.95 1.15
CA CYS A 124 1.30 9.06 1.91
C CYS A 124 1.19 9.51 3.38
N LEU A 125 2.32 9.83 4.03
CA LEU A 125 2.33 10.36 5.40
C LEU A 125 1.52 11.66 5.51
N LEU A 126 1.68 12.58 4.56
CA LEU A 126 0.87 13.81 4.50
C LEU A 126 -0.63 13.48 4.33
N GLY A 127 -0.97 12.54 3.47
CA GLY A 127 -2.35 12.06 3.30
C GLY A 127 -2.93 11.47 4.58
N LEU A 128 -2.13 10.73 5.35
CA LEU A 128 -2.50 10.20 6.67
C LEU A 128 -2.81 11.33 7.66
N VAL A 129 -1.94 12.35 7.71
CA VAL A 129 -2.17 13.54 8.56
C VAL A 129 -3.47 14.25 8.16
N VAL A 130 -3.72 14.41 6.85
CA VAL A 130 -4.99 14.99 6.36
C VAL A 130 -6.19 14.16 6.79
N PHE A 131 -6.16 12.84 6.63
CA PHE A 131 -7.28 11.98 7.05
C PHE A 131 -7.48 11.96 8.55
N TRP A 132 -6.40 11.97 9.33
CA TRP A 132 -6.46 12.09 10.78
C TRP A 132 -7.13 13.41 11.18
N ALA A 133 -6.68 14.54 10.62
CA ALA A 133 -7.22 15.86 10.89
C ALA A 133 -8.70 15.99 10.50
N ILE A 134 -9.09 15.49 9.32
CA ILE A 134 -10.50 15.47 8.88
C ILE A 134 -11.34 14.65 9.87
N ARG A 135 -10.84 13.51 10.34
CA ARG A 135 -11.56 12.63 11.25
C ARG A 135 -11.74 13.26 12.63
N LEU A 136 -10.70 13.89 13.17
CA LEU A 136 -10.77 14.64 14.42
C LEU A 136 -11.80 15.77 14.34
N ARG A 137 -11.80 16.55 13.24
CA ARG A 137 -12.72 17.68 13.07
C ARG A 137 -14.18 17.27 12.86
N ASN A 138 -14.42 16.09 12.32
CA ASN A 138 -15.77 15.62 11.99
C ASN A 138 -16.24 14.50 12.94
N GLN A 139 -15.64 14.32 14.11
CA GLN A 139 -15.94 13.17 14.97
C GLN A 139 -17.33 13.28 15.65
N PRO A 140 -18.06 12.16 15.76
CA PRO A 140 -19.42 12.14 16.31
C PRO A 140 -19.48 12.46 17.79
N GLN A 141 -18.40 12.24 18.55
CA GLN A 141 -18.32 12.66 19.95
C GLN A 141 -18.52 14.18 20.13
N GLN A 142 -18.07 14.98 19.15
CA GLN A 142 -18.18 16.44 19.20
C GLN A 142 -19.40 16.97 18.45
N MET A 143 -19.71 16.41 17.27
CA MET A 143 -20.76 16.94 16.38
C MET A 143 -22.11 16.21 16.49
N GLY A 144 -22.20 15.12 17.26
CA GLY A 144 -23.40 14.29 17.35
C GLY A 144 -23.89 13.83 15.97
N ARG A 145 -25.21 13.91 15.73
CA ARG A 145 -25.85 13.48 14.47
C ARG A 145 -25.42 14.30 13.24
N LYS A 146 -24.81 15.48 13.42
CA LYS A 146 -24.30 16.31 12.33
C LYS A 146 -22.94 15.82 11.81
N SER A 147 -22.28 14.90 12.52
CA SER A 147 -21.03 14.28 12.08
C SER A 147 -21.24 13.44 10.82
N ARG A 148 -20.35 13.60 9.84
CA ARG A 148 -20.24 12.67 8.70
C ARG A 148 -20.02 11.21 9.12
N PHE A 149 -19.41 10.99 10.29
CA PHE A 149 -19.07 9.68 10.82
C PHE A 149 -20.06 9.19 11.89
N PHE A 150 -21.23 9.83 12.02
CA PHE A 150 -22.27 9.35 12.92
C PHE A 150 -22.72 7.93 12.52
N GLY A 151 -22.75 7.00 13.48
CA GLY A 151 -23.05 5.57 13.23
C GLY A 151 -21.93 4.76 12.56
N SER A 152 -20.74 5.35 12.33
CA SER A 152 -19.60 4.66 11.74
C SER A 152 -18.70 3.98 12.79
N HIS A 153 -18.03 2.89 12.41
CA HIS A 153 -17.03 2.21 13.26
C HIS A 153 -15.67 2.94 13.24
N LEU A 154 -15.48 3.87 14.18
CA LEU A 154 -14.24 4.68 14.25
C LEU A 154 -13.00 3.89 14.68
N GLY A 155 -13.14 2.90 15.55
CA GLY A 155 -12.02 2.10 16.07
C GLY A 155 -11.22 1.43 14.95
N PRO A 156 -11.85 0.59 14.10
CA PRO A 156 -11.20 0.01 12.94
C PRO A 156 -10.62 1.07 11.99
N ALA A 157 -11.29 2.22 11.80
CA ALA A 157 -10.79 3.27 10.92
C ALA A 157 -9.48 3.90 11.40
N TYR A 158 -9.37 4.18 12.72
CA TYR A 158 -8.13 4.67 13.31
C TYR A 158 -7.04 3.59 13.35
N PHE A 159 -7.43 2.33 13.62
CA PHE A 159 -6.50 1.20 13.57
C PHE A 159 -5.91 1.03 12.17
N THR A 160 -6.71 1.11 11.11
CA THR A 160 -6.22 1.06 9.74
C THR A 160 -5.26 2.22 9.45
N LEU A 161 -5.57 3.44 9.89
CA LEU A 161 -4.67 4.58 9.69
C LEU A 161 -3.31 4.35 10.38
N PHE A 162 -3.34 3.80 11.59
CA PHE A 162 -2.13 3.42 12.32
C PHE A 162 -1.38 2.28 11.62
N MET A 163 -2.05 1.28 11.07
CA MET A 163 -1.38 0.21 10.30
C MET A 163 -0.73 0.74 9.02
N ILE A 164 -1.36 1.68 8.30
CA ILE A 164 -0.74 2.32 7.13
C ILE A 164 0.50 3.12 7.56
N PHE A 165 0.42 3.86 8.67
CA PHE A 165 1.58 4.54 9.23
C PHE A 165 2.72 3.54 9.50
N ASN A 166 2.42 2.37 10.10
CA ASN A 166 3.40 1.31 10.36
C ASN A 166 4.09 0.78 9.11
N VAL A 167 3.35 0.64 8.02
CA VAL A 167 3.91 0.23 6.74
C VAL A 167 4.91 1.27 6.23
N ILE A 168 4.61 2.57 6.36
CA ILE A 168 5.50 3.62 5.84
C ILE A 168 6.74 3.84 6.72
N TRP A 169 6.59 3.98 8.04
CA TRP A 169 7.77 4.29 8.87
C TRP A 169 8.75 3.12 8.96
N THR A 170 8.27 1.88 8.93
CA THR A 170 9.16 0.71 8.89
C THR A 170 9.86 0.57 7.54
N MET A 171 9.22 0.95 6.43
CA MET A 171 9.87 1.07 5.12
C MET A 171 11.01 2.10 5.15
N LEU A 172 10.77 3.29 5.71
CA LEU A 172 11.81 4.32 5.83
C LEU A 172 12.98 3.85 6.71
N MET A 173 12.69 3.11 7.79
CA MET A 173 13.71 2.50 8.63
C MET A 173 14.53 1.44 7.87
N TYR A 174 13.86 0.56 7.11
CA TYR A 174 14.52 -0.42 6.24
C TYR A 174 15.45 0.27 5.23
N ARG A 175 14.97 1.34 4.58
CA ARG A 175 15.75 2.13 3.62
C ARG A 175 16.97 2.80 4.25
N GLY A 176 16.81 3.40 5.44
CA GLY A 176 17.93 3.98 6.18
C GLY A 176 19.00 2.95 6.58
N ALA A 177 18.58 1.74 6.95
CA ALA A 177 19.50 0.64 7.23
C ALA A 177 20.26 0.19 5.97
N GLN A 178 19.59 0.08 4.82
CA GLN A 178 20.24 -0.26 3.55
C GLN A 178 21.28 0.79 3.15
N TYR A 179 20.94 2.08 3.27
CA TYR A 179 21.88 3.17 2.96
C TYR A 179 23.16 3.08 3.81
N THR A 180 22.99 2.85 5.11
CA THR A 180 24.12 2.73 6.04
C THR A 180 25.03 1.57 5.66
N VAL A 181 24.46 0.40 5.37
CA VAL A 181 25.23 -0.79 4.97
C VAL A 181 25.99 -0.55 3.66
N ALA A 182 25.34 0.09 2.67
CA ALA A 182 25.96 0.41 1.39
C ALA A 182 27.13 1.40 1.55
N GLU A 183 27.02 2.38 2.44
CA GLU A 183 28.11 3.33 2.69
C GLU A 183 29.35 2.66 3.31
N TYR A 184 29.16 1.70 4.22
CA TYR A 184 30.27 0.93 4.79
C TYR A 184 31.00 0.06 3.76
N THR A 185 30.27 -0.64 2.87
CA THR A 185 30.89 -1.48 1.84
C THR A 185 31.67 -0.66 0.81
N LEU A 186 31.16 0.53 0.45
CA LEU A 186 31.89 1.47 -0.41
C LEU A 186 33.21 1.94 0.21
N GLN A 187 33.26 2.14 1.54
CA GLN A 187 34.49 2.53 2.25
C GLN A 187 35.54 1.40 2.29
N GLU A 188 35.12 0.14 2.27
CA GLU A 188 36.02 -1.03 2.26
C GLU A 188 36.61 -1.35 0.88
N GLY A 189 36.26 -0.58 -0.17
CA GLY A 189 36.78 -0.74 -1.52
C GLY A 189 36.09 -1.82 -2.36
N GLU A 190 35.10 -2.51 -1.79
CA GLU A 190 34.12 -3.26 -2.57
C GLU A 190 33.12 -2.27 -3.17
N TYR A 191 33.26 -1.97 -4.46
CA TYR A 191 32.26 -1.20 -5.21
C TYR A 191 30.98 -2.03 -5.34
N ILE A 192 30.18 -2.08 -4.28
CA ILE A 192 28.80 -2.50 -4.40
C ILE A 192 28.06 -1.28 -4.96
N GLN A 193 27.89 -1.24 -6.28
CA GLN A 193 26.90 -0.36 -6.90
C GLN A 193 25.50 -0.84 -6.50
N THR A 194 25.14 -0.65 -5.24
CA THR A 194 23.79 -0.94 -4.75
C THR A 194 23.33 0.19 -3.87
N PHE A 195 23.06 1.31 -4.52
CA PHE A 195 21.73 1.82 -4.31
C PHE A 195 20.80 0.83 -5.02
N PRO A 196 19.98 0.02 -4.30
CA PRO A 196 18.87 -0.62 -4.97
C PRO A 196 17.97 0.48 -5.57
N PHE A 197 17.98 1.68 -4.98
CA PHE A 197 17.48 2.93 -5.55
C PHE A 197 18.13 4.17 -4.95
#